data_AF-A0A2R6P191-F1
#
_entry.id   AF-A0A2R6P191-F1
#
_cell.length_a   1.000
_cell.length_b   1.000
_cell.length_c   1.000
_cell.angle_alpha   90.00
_cell.angle_beta   90.00
_cell.angle_gamma   90.00
#
_symmetry.space_group_name_H-M   'P 1'
#
loop_
_entity.id
_entity.type
_entity.pdbx_description
1 polymer ?
#
loop_
_entity_poly.entity_id
_entity_poly.type
_entity_poly.pdbx_seq_one_letter_code
_entity_poly.pdbx_strand_id
1 'polypeptide(L)'
;MQERMDMYFQAVMQQASDRELGTVPDLDTYTPLRRDTSGCKAGFTLIEYSLNIELLDDIAEHPVIRDLEDAANDAISWQNTHNLVVVLMNQLKLSRQDAIDRATDLTRDTIARFETSRVQLPSWGAGLDDSVRKYVQGLQDWVVSNCHWSFDTERYFGGAGADVKETLRIPLLPRRPTR
;
A
#
# COMPACT_ATOMS: atom_id res chain seq x y z
N MET A 1 -16.90 -7.70 2.22
CA MET A 1 -15.79 -8.29 3.01
C MET A 1 -15.39 -9.69 2.53
N GLN A 2 -16.32 -10.64 2.38
CA GLN A 2 -16.03 -12.01 1.96
C GLN A 2 -15.26 -12.12 0.63
N GLU A 3 -15.73 -11.45 -0.42
CA GLU A 3 -15.05 -11.42 -1.72
C GLU A 3 -13.62 -10.87 -1.65
N ARG A 4 -13.40 -9.76 -0.91
CA ARG A 4 -12.06 -9.18 -0.73
C ARG A 4 -11.11 -10.14 0.01
N MET A 5 -11.64 -10.99 0.90
CA MET A 5 -10.85 -12.04 1.57
C MET A 5 -10.54 -13.21 0.64
N ASP A 6 -11.46 -13.61 -0.24
CA ASP A 6 -11.20 -14.66 -1.23
C ASP A 6 -10.08 -14.24 -2.20
N MET A 7 -10.13 -13.00 -2.71
CA MET A 7 -9.04 -12.44 -3.52
C MET A 7 -7.70 -12.43 -2.78
N TYR A 8 -7.71 -12.04 -1.51
CA TYR A 8 -6.52 -12.04 -0.66
C TYR A 8 -5.91 -13.45 -0.55
N PHE A 9 -6.72 -14.49 -0.27
CA PHE A 9 -6.21 -15.85 -0.15
C PHE A 9 -5.62 -16.37 -1.47
N GLN A 10 -6.28 -16.12 -2.60
CA GLN A 10 -5.75 -16.51 -3.91
C GLN A 10 -4.42 -15.82 -4.22
N ALA A 11 -4.33 -14.52 -3.96
CA ALA A 11 -3.12 -13.75 -4.20
C ALA A 11 -1.95 -14.20 -3.30
N VAL A 12 -2.22 -14.55 -2.03
CA VAL A 12 -1.21 -15.08 -1.11
C VAL A 12 -0.70 -16.45 -1.57
N MET A 13 -1.57 -17.29 -2.13
CA MET A 13 -1.17 -18.57 -2.72
C MET A 13 -0.25 -18.38 -3.92
N GLN A 14 -0.56 -17.43 -4.81
CA GLN A 14 0.32 -17.10 -5.94
C GLN A 14 1.69 -16.59 -5.46
N GLN A 15 1.72 -15.68 -4.48
CA GLN A 15 2.97 -15.16 -3.92
C GLN A 15 3.84 -16.28 -3.28
N ALA A 16 3.20 -17.29 -2.68
CA ALA A 16 3.91 -18.45 -2.14
C ALA A 16 4.55 -19.30 -3.25
N SER A 17 3.82 -19.55 -4.34
CA SER A 17 4.31 -20.27 -5.52
C SER A 17 5.50 -19.55 -6.17
N ASP A 18 5.40 -18.24 -6.37
CA ASP A 18 6.49 -17.45 -6.97
C ASP A 18 7.78 -17.53 -6.13
N ARG A 19 7.64 -17.52 -4.79
CA ARG A 19 8.76 -17.67 -3.86
C ARG A 19 9.39 -19.06 -3.94
N GLU A 20 8.59 -20.10 -4.08
CA GLU A 20 9.08 -21.48 -4.23
C GLU A 20 9.85 -21.67 -5.53
N LEU A 21 9.37 -21.06 -6.62
CA LEU A 21 10.02 -21.11 -7.93
C LEU A 21 11.19 -20.11 -8.09
N GLY A 22 11.41 -19.24 -7.10
CA GLY A 22 12.43 -18.18 -7.17
C GLY A 22 12.13 -17.12 -8.23
N THR A 23 10.87 -16.99 -8.65
CA THR A 23 10.42 -16.01 -9.64
C THR A 23 10.25 -14.64 -8.99
N VAL A 24 10.84 -13.61 -9.58
CA VAL A 24 10.62 -12.21 -9.19
C VAL A 24 9.81 -11.55 -10.31
N PRO A 25 8.55 -11.15 -10.07
CA PRO A 25 7.73 -10.49 -11.08
C PRO A 25 8.32 -9.14 -11.47
N ASP A 26 7.95 -8.64 -12.65
CA ASP A 26 8.12 -7.21 -12.97
C ASP A 26 7.08 -6.35 -12.21
N LEU A 27 7.28 -5.03 -12.26
CA LEU A 27 6.45 -4.06 -11.54
C LEU A 27 4.99 -4.09 -11.98
N ASP A 28 4.72 -4.31 -13.27
CA ASP A 28 3.37 -4.33 -13.82
C ASP A 28 2.59 -5.56 -13.36
N THR A 29 3.27 -6.70 -13.23
CA THR A 29 2.71 -7.94 -12.67
C THR A 29 2.59 -7.87 -11.15
N TYR A 30 3.61 -7.28 -10.50
CA TYR A 30 3.68 -7.16 -9.04
C TYR A 30 2.60 -6.25 -8.47
N THR A 31 2.31 -5.11 -9.12
CA THR A 31 1.39 -4.09 -8.60
C THR A 31 -0.03 -4.63 -8.30
N PRO A 32 -0.76 -5.22 -9.26
CA PRO A 32 -2.10 -5.74 -9.00
C PRO A 32 -2.07 -6.88 -7.98
N LEU A 33 -1.10 -7.81 -8.08
CA LEU A 33 -0.93 -8.89 -7.11
C LEU A 33 -0.69 -8.33 -5.69
N ARG A 34 0.08 -7.25 -5.59
CA ARG A 34 0.39 -6.62 -4.31
C ARG A 34 -0.84 -5.96 -3.70
N ARG A 35 -1.67 -5.29 -4.52
CA ARG A 35 -2.93 -4.69 -4.05
C ARG A 35 -3.87 -5.73 -3.43
N ASP A 36 -3.82 -6.97 -3.91
CA ASP A 36 -4.63 -8.07 -3.37
C ASP A 36 -3.97 -8.75 -2.15
N THR A 37 -2.64 -8.92 -2.14
CA THR A 37 -1.90 -9.52 -1.00
C THR A 37 -1.64 -8.58 0.17
N SER A 38 -1.81 -7.27 0.02
CA SER A 38 -1.48 -6.30 1.07
C SER A 38 -2.44 -6.37 2.27
N GLY A 39 -3.65 -6.89 2.06
CA GLY A 39 -4.74 -6.84 3.05
C GLY A 39 -5.40 -5.46 3.17
N CYS A 40 -4.93 -4.43 2.45
CA CYS A 40 -5.50 -3.08 2.53
C CYS A 40 -6.96 -3.06 2.09
N LYS A 41 -7.31 -3.78 1.03
CA LYS A 41 -8.71 -3.89 0.56
C LYS A 41 -9.66 -4.38 1.67
N ALA A 42 -9.25 -5.36 2.47
CA ALA A 42 -10.03 -5.82 3.62
C ALA A 42 -10.03 -4.76 4.75
N GLY A 43 -8.88 -4.13 5.03
CA GLY A 43 -8.78 -3.05 6.01
C GLY A 43 -9.68 -1.85 5.69
N PHE A 44 -9.77 -1.44 4.42
CA PHE A 44 -10.58 -0.29 4.00
C PHE A 44 -12.08 -0.52 4.22
N THR A 45 -12.57 -1.77 4.17
CA THR A 45 -13.97 -2.06 4.54
C THR A 45 -14.28 -1.75 6.00
N LEU A 46 -13.26 -1.65 6.87
CA LEU A 46 -13.44 -1.25 8.27
C LEU A 46 -13.63 0.26 8.43
N ILE A 47 -13.35 1.07 7.41
CA ILE A 47 -13.61 2.52 7.44
C ILE A 47 -15.11 2.75 7.57
N GLU A 48 -15.90 2.11 6.70
CA GLU A 48 -17.36 2.19 6.70
C GLU A 48 -17.94 1.76 8.05
N TYR A 49 -17.48 0.62 8.54
CA TYR A 49 -17.88 0.09 9.85
C TYR A 49 -17.53 1.03 11.01
N SER A 50 -16.30 1.55 11.05
CA SER A 50 -15.82 2.37 12.17
C SER A 50 -16.43 3.76 12.22
N LEU A 51 -16.77 4.33 11.06
CA LEU A 51 -17.38 5.65 10.95
C LEU A 51 -18.91 5.59 10.90
N ASN A 52 -19.50 4.40 10.93
CA ASN A 52 -20.93 4.15 10.77
C ASN A 52 -21.48 4.87 9.52
N ILE A 53 -20.79 4.68 8.41
CA ILE A 53 -21.18 5.15 7.07
C ILE A 53 -21.35 3.94 6.15
N GLU A 54 -22.09 4.12 5.07
CA GLU A 54 -22.27 3.12 4.01
C GLU A 54 -22.16 3.85 2.67
N LEU A 55 -21.21 3.41 1.83
CA LEU A 55 -21.14 3.87 0.46
C LEU A 55 -22.06 3.00 -0.39
N LEU A 56 -22.90 3.64 -1.22
CA LEU A 56 -23.69 2.92 -2.22
C LEU A 56 -22.74 2.26 -3.24
N ASP A 57 -23.13 1.10 -3.77
CA ASP A 57 -22.30 0.34 -4.72
C ASP A 57 -21.87 1.20 -5.92
N ASP A 58 -22.78 1.98 -6.52
CA ASP A 58 -22.48 2.89 -7.64
C ASP A 58 -21.41 3.94 -7.30
N ILE A 59 -21.29 4.33 -6.01
CA ILE A 59 -20.27 5.26 -5.52
C ILE A 59 -18.97 4.52 -5.26
N ALA A 60 -19.03 3.37 -4.57
CA ALA A 60 -17.85 2.56 -4.26
C ALA A 60 -17.16 2.04 -5.53
N GLU A 61 -17.92 1.80 -6.59
CA GLU A 61 -17.44 1.37 -7.90
C GLU A 61 -17.03 2.55 -8.80
N HIS A 62 -17.32 3.79 -8.41
CA HIS A 62 -16.99 4.96 -9.20
C HIS A 62 -15.47 5.00 -9.46
N PRO A 63 -15.01 5.25 -10.70
CA PRO A 63 -13.60 5.16 -11.07
C PRO A 63 -12.66 6.00 -10.19
N VAL A 64 -13.11 7.19 -9.77
CA VAL A 64 -12.32 8.05 -8.87
C VAL A 64 -12.16 7.44 -7.47
N ILE A 65 -13.18 6.77 -6.94
CA ILE A 65 -13.11 6.09 -5.63
C ILE A 65 -12.19 4.88 -5.72
N ARG A 66 -12.29 4.09 -6.80
CA ARG A 66 -11.38 2.97 -7.08
C ARG A 66 -9.93 3.45 -7.20
N ASP A 67 -9.69 4.57 -7.89
CA ASP A 67 -8.36 5.16 -8.02
C ASP A 67 -7.77 5.60 -6.67
N LEU A 68 -8.59 6.19 -5.81
CA LEU A 68 -8.22 6.56 -4.43
C LEU A 68 -7.87 5.32 -3.57
N GLU A 69 -8.69 4.26 -3.63
CA GLU A 69 -8.39 3.00 -2.95
C GLU A 69 -7.06 2.39 -3.43
N ASP A 70 -6.86 2.32 -4.75
CA ASP A 70 -5.64 1.78 -5.34
C ASP A 70 -4.42 2.62 -4.98
N ALA A 71 -4.51 3.95 -5.06
CA ALA A 71 -3.42 4.84 -4.68
C ALA A 71 -3.09 4.76 -3.18
N ALA A 72 -4.08 4.65 -2.29
CA ALA A 72 -3.84 4.44 -0.87
C ALA A 72 -3.12 3.11 -0.60
N ASN A 73 -3.59 2.03 -1.23
CA ASN A 73 -3.00 0.69 -1.11
C ASN A 73 -1.56 0.65 -1.63
N ASP A 74 -1.33 1.25 -2.80
CA ASP A 74 -0.02 1.40 -3.41
C ASP A 74 0.93 2.17 -2.48
N ALA A 75 0.51 3.33 -1.95
CA ALA A 75 1.32 4.14 -1.05
C ALA A 75 1.73 3.38 0.23
N ILE A 76 0.83 2.57 0.79
CA ILE A 76 1.13 1.68 1.93
C ILE A 76 2.08 0.54 1.51
N SER A 77 1.85 -0.03 0.33
CA SER A 77 2.60 -1.19 -0.17
C SER A 77 4.03 -0.86 -0.58
N TRP A 78 4.28 0.33 -1.12
CA TRP A 78 5.62 0.78 -1.53
C TRP A 78 6.54 1.06 -0.34
N GLN A 79 5.98 1.47 0.79
CA GLN A 79 6.71 1.61 2.06
C GLN A 79 7.21 0.27 2.60
N ASN A 80 6.61 -0.85 2.18
CA ASN A 80 7.09 -2.17 2.53
C ASN A 80 8.28 -2.58 1.62
N THR A 81 9.46 -2.17 2.06
CA THR A 81 10.75 -2.34 1.36
C THR A 81 11.10 -3.80 1.04
N HIS A 82 10.46 -4.77 1.69
CA HIS A 82 10.78 -6.19 1.55
C HIS A 82 10.25 -6.84 0.26
N ASN A 83 9.48 -6.12 -0.56
CA ASN A 83 8.95 -6.67 -1.83
C ASN A 83 9.23 -5.76 -3.04
N LEU A 84 8.93 -4.45 -2.97
CA LEU A 84 9.09 -3.56 -4.13
C LEU A 84 10.56 -3.35 -4.52
N VAL A 85 11.46 -3.19 -3.55
CA VAL A 85 12.89 -2.95 -3.82
C VAL A 85 13.50 -4.11 -4.60
N VAL A 86 13.12 -5.35 -4.28
CA VAL A 86 13.60 -6.55 -4.98
C VAL A 86 13.09 -6.61 -6.42
N VAL A 87 11.82 -6.27 -6.64
CA VAL A 87 11.21 -6.17 -7.98
C VAL A 87 11.96 -5.13 -8.82
N LEU A 88 12.20 -3.93 -8.29
CA LEU A 88 12.91 -2.86 -8.98
C LEU A 88 14.37 -3.21 -9.27
N MET A 89 15.07 -3.83 -8.32
CA MET A 89 16.43 -4.34 -8.55
C MET A 89 16.46 -5.38 -9.67
N ASN A 90 15.49 -6.30 -9.70
CA ASN A 90 15.43 -7.35 -10.71
C ASN A 90 15.10 -6.82 -12.11
N GLN A 91 14.06 -5.99 -12.21
CA GLN A 91 13.56 -5.49 -13.49
C GLN A 91 14.48 -4.42 -14.09
N LEU A 92 14.90 -3.44 -13.29
CA LEU A 92 15.65 -2.27 -13.75
C LEU A 92 17.17 -2.41 -13.57
N LYS A 93 17.64 -3.55 -13.02
CA LYS A 93 19.06 -3.82 -12.72
C LYS A 93 19.72 -2.76 -11.84
N LEU A 94 18.94 -2.16 -10.95
CA LEU A 94 19.38 -1.10 -10.04
C LEU A 94 20.22 -1.65 -8.88
N SER A 95 21.10 -0.81 -8.34
CA SER A 95 21.68 -1.07 -7.02
C SER A 95 20.58 -1.02 -5.95
N ARG A 96 20.89 -1.51 -4.75
CA ARG A 96 19.91 -1.47 -3.65
C ARG A 96 19.49 -0.05 -3.29
N GLN A 97 20.44 0.89 -3.25
CA GLN A 97 20.14 2.28 -2.90
C GLN A 97 19.31 2.92 -4.00
N ASP A 98 19.69 2.76 -5.27
CA ASP A 98 18.92 3.32 -6.39
C ASP A 98 17.50 2.73 -6.46
N ALA A 99 17.33 1.45 -6.10
CA ALA A 99 16.01 0.83 -6.01
C ALA A 99 15.16 1.36 -4.84
N ILE A 100 15.78 1.70 -3.69
CA ILE A 100 15.10 2.38 -2.57
C ILE A 100 14.69 3.80 -2.98
N ASP A 101 15.59 4.52 -3.65
CA ASP A 101 15.31 5.88 -4.13
C ASP A 101 14.16 5.84 -5.16
N ARG A 102 14.19 4.87 -6.09
CA ARG A 102 13.09 4.69 -7.05
C ARG A 102 11.76 4.30 -6.38
N ALA A 103 11.78 3.45 -5.35
CA ALA A 103 10.59 3.13 -4.56
C ALA A 103 10.05 4.36 -3.82
N THR A 104 10.94 5.25 -3.36
CA THR A 104 10.58 6.52 -2.73
C THR A 104 9.89 7.45 -3.74
N ASP A 105 10.40 7.53 -4.96
CA ASP A 105 9.76 8.29 -6.04
C ASP A 105 8.37 7.73 -6.38
N LEU A 106 8.22 6.41 -6.51
CA LEU A 106 6.92 5.78 -6.75
C LEU A 106 5.92 6.07 -5.62
N THR A 107 6.38 6.10 -4.37
CA THR A 107 5.55 6.48 -3.23
C THR A 107 5.10 7.94 -3.33
N ARG A 108 6.01 8.85 -3.68
CA ARG A 108 5.70 10.28 -3.88
C ARG A 108 4.70 10.49 -5.02
N ASP A 109 4.93 9.83 -6.16
CA ASP A 109 4.05 9.91 -7.34
C ASP A 109 2.66 9.38 -7.01
N THR A 110 2.58 8.32 -6.21
CA THR A 110 1.31 7.73 -5.77
C THR A 110 0.54 8.65 -4.83
N ILE A 111 1.22 9.32 -3.88
CA ILE A 111 0.60 10.32 -3.01
C ILE A 111 0.08 11.51 -3.85
N ALA A 112 0.85 11.96 -4.84
CA ALA A 112 0.41 13.02 -5.75
C ALA A 112 -0.81 12.60 -6.59
N ARG A 113 -0.86 11.34 -7.07
CA ARG A 113 -2.04 10.76 -7.73
C ARG A 113 -3.25 10.74 -6.80
N PHE A 114 -3.10 10.29 -5.56
CA PHE A 114 -4.18 10.28 -4.58
C PHE A 114 -4.78 11.68 -4.41
N GLU A 115 -3.95 12.69 -4.22
CA GLU A 115 -4.41 14.08 -4.08
C GLU A 115 -5.09 14.61 -5.34
N THR A 116 -4.56 14.26 -6.51
CA THR A 116 -5.15 14.61 -7.81
C THR A 116 -6.53 13.99 -7.99
N SER A 117 -6.72 12.74 -7.60
CA SER A 117 -8.01 12.05 -7.67
C SER A 117 -9.00 12.58 -6.62
N ARG A 118 -8.50 12.95 -5.43
CA ARG A 118 -9.33 13.54 -4.37
C ARG A 118 -9.99 14.84 -4.80
N VAL A 119 -9.28 15.70 -5.54
CA VAL A 119 -9.87 16.96 -6.05
C VAL A 119 -10.80 16.77 -7.26
N GLN A 120 -10.82 15.57 -7.87
CA GLN A 120 -11.71 15.21 -8.98
C GLN A 120 -12.99 14.49 -8.53
N LEU A 121 -13.21 14.35 -7.22
CA LEU A 121 -14.44 13.75 -6.71
C LEU A 121 -15.67 14.52 -7.22
N PRO A 122 -16.61 13.86 -7.92
CA PRO A 122 -17.88 14.49 -8.24
C PRO A 122 -18.71 14.69 -6.96
N SER A 123 -19.81 15.42 -7.09
CA SER A 123 -20.83 15.49 -6.04
C SER A 123 -21.92 14.47 -6.34
N TRP A 124 -22.32 13.73 -5.31
CA TRP A 124 -23.48 12.84 -5.30
C TRP A 124 -24.65 13.43 -4.48
N GLY A 125 -24.50 14.67 -4.01
CA GLY A 125 -25.47 15.39 -3.20
C GLY A 125 -25.09 15.44 -1.72
N ALA A 126 -25.56 16.48 -1.02
CA ALA A 126 -25.05 16.88 0.29
C ALA A 126 -25.04 15.76 1.36
N GLY A 127 -25.98 14.82 1.32
CA GLY A 127 -26.02 13.69 2.26
C GLY A 127 -24.97 12.61 1.97
N LEU A 128 -24.69 12.33 0.70
CA LEU A 128 -23.74 11.29 0.28
C LEU A 128 -22.30 11.83 0.23
N ASP A 129 -22.14 13.12 -0.11
CA ASP A 129 -20.84 13.79 -0.14
C ASP A 129 -20.14 13.77 1.22
N ASP A 130 -20.90 13.76 2.32
CA ASP A 130 -20.34 13.64 3.67
C ASP A 130 -19.73 12.26 3.93
N SER A 131 -20.46 11.20 3.59
CA SER A 131 -19.98 9.82 3.70
C SER A 131 -18.76 9.59 2.82
N VAL A 132 -18.78 10.07 1.57
CA VAL A 132 -17.63 9.97 0.66
C VAL A 132 -16.41 10.68 1.23
N ARG A 133 -16.56 11.91 1.72
CA ARG A 133 -15.44 12.67 2.31
C ARG A 133 -14.84 11.96 3.52
N LYS A 134 -15.68 11.41 4.40
CA LYS A 134 -15.26 10.61 5.55
C LYS A 134 -14.52 9.35 5.13
N TYR A 135 -15.03 8.64 4.12
CA TYR A 135 -14.36 7.45 3.59
C TYR A 135 -12.97 7.78 3.02
N VAL A 136 -12.88 8.83 2.20
CA VAL A 136 -11.61 9.28 1.60
C VAL A 136 -10.63 9.77 2.65
N GLN A 137 -11.10 10.47 3.69
CA GLN A 137 -10.26 10.81 4.85
C GLN A 137 -9.74 9.54 5.54
N GLY A 138 -10.59 8.53 5.73
CA GLY A 138 -10.19 7.23 6.27
C GLY A 138 -9.07 6.58 5.45
N LEU A 139 -9.12 6.64 4.11
CA LEU A 139 -8.03 6.15 3.26
C LEU A 139 -6.72 6.93 3.51
N GLN A 140 -6.78 8.26 3.67
CA GLN A 140 -5.61 9.07 4.02
C GLN A 140 -5.07 8.70 5.40
N ASP A 141 -5.96 8.50 6.38
CA ASP A 141 -5.60 8.11 7.73
C ASP A 141 -4.92 6.74 7.74
N TRP A 142 -5.36 5.79 6.91
CA TRP A 142 -4.67 4.50 6.72
C TRP A 142 -3.24 4.68 6.19
N VAL A 143 -3.03 5.53 5.19
CA VAL A 143 -1.70 5.79 4.61
C VAL A 143 -0.77 6.41 5.66
N VAL A 144 -1.22 7.45 6.35
CA VAL A 144 -0.43 8.15 7.36
C VAL A 144 -0.18 7.25 8.57
N SER A 145 -1.20 6.58 9.08
CA SER A 145 -1.10 5.71 10.25
C SER A 145 -0.14 4.55 9.98
N ASN A 146 -0.16 3.96 8.78
CA ASN A 146 0.79 2.91 8.43
C ASN A 146 2.25 3.40 8.49
N CYS A 147 2.51 4.62 8.01
CA CYS A 147 3.83 5.23 8.09
C CYS A 147 4.27 5.41 9.56
N HIS A 148 3.43 6.02 10.39
CA HIS A 148 3.72 6.22 11.82
C HIS A 148 3.91 4.89 12.56
N TRP A 149 2.97 3.96 12.41
CA TRP A 149 2.99 2.65 13.03
C TRP A 149 4.25 1.84 12.68
N SER A 150 4.78 2.01 11.48
CA SER A 150 6.01 1.33 11.05
C SER A 150 7.25 1.75 11.86
N PHE A 151 7.27 2.98 12.40
CA PHE A 151 8.33 3.47 13.28
C PHE A 151 8.00 3.33 14.77
N ASP A 152 6.71 3.41 15.13
CA ASP A 152 6.28 3.37 16.53
C ASP A 152 6.26 1.95 17.11
N THR A 153 6.24 0.93 16.24
CA THR A 153 6.30 -0.48 16.67
C THR A 153 7.70 -1.08 16.51
N GLU A 154 8.01 -2.05 17.35
CA GLU A 154 9.27 -2.79 17.27
C GLU A 154 9.36 -3.79 16.11
N ARG A 155 8.27 -3.92 15.31
CA ARG A 155 8.15 -4.93 14.26
C ARG A 155 9.25 -4.83 13.20
N TYR A 156 9.63 -3.61 12.81
CA TYR A 156 10.57 -3.37 11.69
C TYR A 156 11.95 -2.94 12.16
N PHE A 157 12.01 -2.10 13.19
CA PHE A 157 13.26 -1.48 13.64
C PHE A 157 13.64 -1.83 15.07
N GLY A 158 12.92 -2.76 15.73
CA GLY A 158 13.07 -3.00 17.16
C GLY A 158 12.88 -1.70 17.94
N GLY A 159 13.65 -1.51 19.01
CA GLY A 159 13.65 -0.26 19.78
C GLY A 159 14.25 0.96 19.07
N ALA A 160 14.76 0.83 17.83
CA ALA A 160 15.45 1.91 17.12
C ALA A 160 14.53 2.72 16.18
N GLY A 161 13.20 2.52 16.22
CA GLY A 161 12.27 3.16 15.30
C GLY A 161 12.34 4.69 15.27
N ALA A 162 12.49 5.33 16.43
CA ALA A 162 12.64 6.79 16.53
C ALA A 162 13.94 7.29 15.87
N ASP A 163 15.07 6.64 16.16
CA ASP A 163 16.39 6.99 15.59
C ASP A 163 16.40 6.82 14.07
N VAL A 164 15.79 5.74 13.57
CA VAL A 164 15.67 5.51 12.12
C VAL A 164 14.82 6.59 11.47
N LYS A 165 13.72 6.99 12.10
CA LYS A 165 12.83 8.05 11.59
C LYS A 165 13.54 9.40 11.51
N GLU A 166 14.37 9.73 12.51
CA GLU A 166 15.12 10.99 12.54
C GLU A 166 16.28 10.98 11.53
N THR A 167 17.04 9.90 11.48
CA THR A 167 18.28 9.84 10.69
C THR A 167 18.07 9.39 9.24
N LEU A 168 16.95 8.73 8.95
CA LEU A 168 16.64 8.05 7.69
C LEU A 168 17.73 7.04 7.28
N ARG A 169 18.41 6.45 8.26
CA ARG A 169 19.50 5.49 8.06
C ARG A 169 19.18 4.18 8.77
N ILE A 170 19.41 3.07 8.07
CA ILE A 170 19.21 1.72 8.61
C ILE A 170 20.51 0.93 8.40
N PRO A 171 21.10 0.36 9.47
CA PRO A 171 22.23 -0.54 9.32
C PRO A 171 21.77 -1.83 8.64
N LEU A 172 22.50 -2.25 7.61
CA LEU A 172 22.18 -3.47 6.90
C LEU A 172 22.62 -4.68 7.72
N LEU A 173 21.73 -5.67 7.81
CA LEU A 173 22.09 -6.97 8.38
C LEU A 173 23.21 -7.63 7.55
N PRO A 174 24.10 -8.40 8.20
CA PRO A 174 25.13 -9.16 7.50
C PRO A 174 24.51 -10.04 6.41
N ARG A 175 25.19 -10.17 5.26
CA ARG A 175 24.77 -11.14 4.24
C ARG A 175 24.79 -12.53 4.85
N ARG A 176 23.66 -13.25 4.77
CA ARG A 176 23.64 -14.68 5.10
C ARG A 176 24.58 -15.41 4.13
N PRO A 177 25.39 -16.38 4.61
CA PRO A 177 26.17 -17.22 3.72
C PRO A 177 25.25 -17.87 2.68
N THR A 178 25.68 -17.91 1.43
CA THR A 178 25.03 -18.73 0.40
C THR A 178 25.06 -20.18 0.86
N ARG A 179 23.89 -20.80 1.00
CA ARG A 179 23.76 -22.25 1.20
C ARG A 179 24.15 -22.99 -0.07
#